data_AF-A0A536BAJ2-F1
#
_entry.id   AF-A0A536BAJ2-F1
#
_cell.length_a   1.000
_cell.length_b   1.000
_cell.length_c   1.000
_cell.angle_alpha   90.00
_cell.angle_beta   90.00
_cell.angle_gamma   90.00
#
_symmetry.space_group_name_H-M   'P 1'
#
loop_
_entity.id
_entity.type
_entity.pdbx_description
1 polymer ?
#
loop_
_entity_poly.entity_id
_entity_poly.type
_entity_poly.pdbx_seq_one_letter_code
_entity_poly.pdbx_strand_id
1 'polypeptide(L)'
;MSARRPRPGQHHPASAADVRSALVRFGEAIYYGVESVELVPGPAPVKGLTLGLLVGPGRIVLYDQAPSPWRLGFALAPEQRAQLEHAGADFGEEGVVAWPGDSLRRFMLGYVLAHELGHHVLQHEGRLRGERGARTRDHEARAEAIAARLRSVLD
;
A
#
# COMPACT_ATOMS: atom_id res chain seq x y z
N MET A 1 -3.76 -15.85 -0.69
CA MET A 1 -4.53 -14.61 -0.96
C MET A 1 -5.98 -14.82 -0.58
N SER A 2 -6.60 -13.82 0.05
CA SER A 2 -8.04 -13.81 0.33
C SER A 2 -8.63 -12.44 -0.02
N ALA A 3 -9.94 -12.41 -0.31
CA ALA A 3 -10.65 -11.17 -0.56
C ALA A 3 -12.01 -11.23 0.13
N ARG A 4 -12.27 -10.25 0.99
CA ARG A 4 -13.57 -10.02 1.63
C ARG A 4 -14.34 -8.97 0.85
N ARG A 5 -15.67 -9.03 0.91
CA ARG A 5 -16.53 -8.03 0.25
C ARG A 5 -16.20 -6.62 0.77
N PRO A 6 -16.04 -5.61 -0.11
CA PRO A 6 -15.90 -4.21 0.29
C PRO A 6 -17.11 -3.71 1.07
N ARG A 7 -16.93 -2.61 1.80
CA ARG A 7 -18.01 -1.83 2.41
C ARG A 7 -18.96 -1.28 1.33
N PRO A 8 -20.25 -1.05 1.68
CA PRO A 8 -21.16 -0.37 0.77
C PRO A 8 -20.60 0.95 0.25
N GLY A 9 -20.63 1.15 -1.07
CA GLY A 9 -20.09 2.35 -1.71
C GLY A 9 -18.56 2.38 -1.87
N GLN A 10 -17.86 1.29 -1.52
CA GLN A 10 -16.42 1.15 -1.69
C GLN A 10 -16.07 -0.03 -2.59
N HIS A 11 -14.80 -0.11 -2.98
CA HIS A 11 -14.27 -1.16 -3.84
C HIS A 11 -12.81 -1.50 -3.48
N HIS A 12 -12.32 -2.65 -3.92
CA HIS A 12 -10.90 -2.97 -3.92
C HIS A 12 -10.29 -2.48 -5.24
N PRO A 13 -9.40 -1.48 -5.25
CA PRO A 13 -8.87 -0.95 -6.51
C PRO A 13 -7.97 -1.94 -7.25
N ALA A 14 -7.30 -2.83 -6.51
CA ALA A 14 -6.56 -3.96 -7.05
C ALA A 14 -7.29 -5.26 -6.69
N SER A 15 -7.47 -6.13 -7.68
CA SER A 15 -7.99 -7.47 -7.46
C SER A 15 -6.91 -8.40 -6.88
N ALA A 16 -7.33 -9.58 -6.40
CA ALA A 16 -6.38 -10.60 -5.98
C ALA A 16 -5.51 -11.11 -7.15
N ALA A 17 -6.00 -11.02 -8.39
CA ALA A 17 -5.19 -11.35 -9.56
C ALA A 17 -4.11 -10.29 -9.82
N ASP A 18 -4.44 -9.01 -9.67
CA ASP A 18 -3.48 -7.90 -9.81
C ASP A 18 -2.36 -8.00 -8.76
N VAL A 19 -2.73 -8.29 -7.50
CA VAL A 19 -1.75 -8.50 -6.42
C VAL A 19 -0.83 -9.68 -6.74
N ARG A 20 -1.36 -10.83 -7.18
CA ARG A 20 -0.52 -11.98 -7.56
C ARG A 20 0.44 -11.62 -8.69
N SER A 21 -0.06 -10.95 -9.72
CA SER A 21 0.77 -10.49 -10.85
C SER A 21 1.87 -9.53 -10.39
N ALA A 22 1.57 -8.61 -9.48
CA ALA A 22 2.55 -7.71 -8.89
C ALA A 22 3.61 -8.46 -8.08
N LEU A 23 3.21 -9.41 -7.22
CA LEU A 23 4.14 -10.24 -6.45
C LEU A 23 5.10 -11.01 -7.36
N VAL A 24 4.60 -11.62 -8.45
CA VAL A 24 5.44 -12.30 -9.44
C VAL A 24 6.46 -11.35 -10.06
N ARG A 25 6.05 -10.13 -10.42
CA ARG A 25 6.97 -9.11 -10.97
C ARG A 25 8.00 -8.64 -9.94
N PHE A 26 7.63 -8.54 -8.66
CA PHE A 26 8.55 -8.16 -7.57
C PHE A 26 9.59 -9.25 -7.28
N GLY A 27 9.26 -10.51 -7.56
CA GLY A 27 10.13 -11.65 -7.36
C GLY A 27 9.98 -12.30 -5.97
N GLU A 28 10.17 -13.61 -5.94
CA GLU A 28 9.92 -14.47 -4.76
C GLU A 28 10.65 -14.04 -3.50
N ALA A 29 11.87 -13.51 -3.63
CA ALA A 29 12.67 -13.06 -2.48
C ALA A 29 11.97 -11.95 -1.67
N ILE A 30 11.13 -11.14 -2.31
CA ILE A 30 10.47 -9.99 -1.66
C ILE A 30 9.29 -10.41 -0.79
N TYR A 31 8.58 -11.47 -1.19
CA TYR A 31 7.44 -11.97 -0.44
C TYR A 31 7.71 -13.32 0.25
N TYR A 32 8.97 -13.76 0.30
CA TYR A 32 9.35 -14.92 1.08
C TYR A 32 9.01 -14.71 2.56
N GLY A 33 8.30 -15.67 3.16
CA GLY A 33 7.78 -15.56 4.52
C GLY A 33 6.53 -14.68 4.67
N VAL A 34 5.94 -14.16 3.58
CA VAL A 34 4.57 -13.63 3.59
C VAL A 34 3.61 -14.81 3.59
N GLU A 35 2.78 -14.88 4.61
CA GLU A 35 1.74 -15.92 4.80
C GLU A 35 0.49 -15.59 3.99
N SER A 36 0.05 -14.32 4.04
CA SER A 36 -1.12 -13.87 3.28
C SER A 36 -1.04 -12.40 2.88
N VAL A 37 -1.62 -12.13 1.70
CA VAL A 37 -2.07 -10.78 1.32
C VAL A 37 -3.59 -10.84 1.21
N GLU A 38 -4.26 -9.94 1.93
CA GLU A 38 -5.71 -9.96 2.12
C GLU A 38 -6.34 -8.64 1.69
N LEU A 39 -7.38 -8.71 0.85
CA LEU A 39 -8.20 -7.55 0.48
C LEU A 39 -9.37 -7.48 1.45
N VAL A 40 -9.43 -6.45 2.30
CA VAL A 40 -10.40 -6.40 3.41
C VAL A 40 -11.03 -5.02 3.57
N PRO A 41 -12.23 -4.92 4.16
CA PRO A 41 -12.78 -3.64 4.61
C PRO A 41 -11.80 -2.86 5.49
N GLY A 42 -11.60 -1.59 5.17
CA GLY A 42 -10.82 -0.66 5.97
C GLY A 42 -11.46 -0.33 7.31
N PRO A 43 -10.66 0.15 8.28
CA PRO A 43 -11.19 0.68 9.53
C PRO A 43 -12.11 1.88 9.28
N ALA A 44 -12.82 2.31 10.33
CA ALA A 44 -13.59 3.55 10.27
C ALA A 44 -12.66 4.71 9.84
N PRO A 45 -13.17 5.71 9.10
CA PRO A 45 -12.35 6.82 8.64
C PRO A 45 -11.71 7.53 9.81
N VAL A 46 -10.38 7.54 9.84
CA VAL A 46 -9.58 8.39 10.73
C VAL A 46 -9.02 9.55 9.90
N LYS A 47 -8.60 10.63 10.55
CA LYS A 47 -7.88 11.70 9.85
C LYS A 47 -6.57 11.12 9.30
N GLY A 48 -6.47 10.96 7.98
CA GLY A 48 -5.31 10.37 7.31
C GLY A 48 -5.69 9.26 6.31
N LEU A 49 -4.69 8.80 5.56
CA LEU A 49 -4.85 7.72 4.58
C LEU A 49 -4.38 6.40 5.19
N THR A 50 -5.32 5.53 5.56
CA THR A 50 -5.02 4.15 5.96
C THR A 50 -5.42 3.22 4.83
N LEU A 51 -4.43 2.78 4.05
CA LEU A 51 -4.65 2.10 2.76
C LEU A 51 -4.22 0.64 2.78
N GLY A 52 -3.24 0.32 3.62
CA GLY A 52 -2.76 -1.04 3.86
C GLY A 52 -2.00 -1.10 5.18
N LEU A 53 -1.67 -2.31 5.59
CA LEU A 53 -0.90 -2.56 6.81
C LEU A 53 -0.28 -3.96 6.81
N LEU A 54 0.99 -4.05 7.18
CA LEU A 54 1.61 -5.28 7.64
C LEU A 54 1.18 -5.59 9.09
N VAL A 55 0.44 -6.68 9.28
CA VAL A 55 -0.12 -7.11 10.57
C VAL A 55 0.64 -8.32 11.09
N GLY A 56 1.43 -8.12 12.14
CA GLY A 56 2.28 -9.17 12.67
C GLY A 56 3.27 -9.68 11.60
N PRO A 57 3.83 -10.89 11.78
CA PRO A 57 4.75 -11.43 10.79
C PRO A 57 4.01 -11.93 9.55
N GLY A 58 4.33 -11.39 8.37
CA GLY A 58 3.98 -12.00 7.10
C GLY A 58 2.53 -11.87 6.64
N ARG A 59 1.64 -11.15 7.35
CA ARG A 59 0.29 -10.87 6.87
C ARG A 59 0.15 -9.42 6.43
N ILE A 60 -0.14 -9.19 5.16
CA ILE A 60 -0.40 -7.85 4.62
C ILE A 60 -1.89 -7.70 4.35
N VAL A 61 -2.49 -6.62 4.82
CA VAL A 61 -3.86 -6.25 4.48
C VAL A 61 -3.85 -5.03 3.57
N LEU A 62 -4.67 -5.06 2.52
CA LEU A 62 -4.97 -3.90 1.68
C LEU A 62 -6.45 -3.57 1.86
N TYR A 63 -6.73 -2.30 2.12
CA TYR A 63 -8.07 -1.84 2.46
C TYR A 63 -8.86 -1.40 1.25
N ASP A 64 -10.18 -1.62 1.31
CA ASP A 64 -11.12 -1.03 0.36
C ASP A 64 -11.07 0.50 0.36
N GLN A 65 -11.31 1.08 -0.81
CA GLN A 65 -11.23 2.52 -1.04
C GLN A 65 -12.54 3.05 -1.60
N ALA A 66 -12.82 4.31 -1.30
CA ALA A 66 -13.86 5.05 -2.01
C ALA A 66 -13.54 5.07 -3.52
N PRO A 67 -14.57 5.07 -4.39
CA PRO A 67 -14.36 5.32 -5.80
C PRO A 67 -13.76 6.72 -6.02
N SER A 68 -13.08 6.89 -7.14
CA SER A 68 -12.63 8.20 -7.61
C SER A 68 -13.85 9.11 -7.89
N PRO A 69 -13.80 10.41 -7.56
CA PRO A 69 -12.75 11.09 -6.81
C PRO A 69 -12.89 10.89 -5.29
N TRP A 70 -11.76 10.86 -4.60
CA TRP A 70 -11.73 10.93 -3.13
C TRP A 70 -12.05 12.34 -2.64
N ARG A 71 -12.85 12.42 -1.59
CA ARG A 71 -13.14 13.66 -0.84
C ARG A 71 -12.59 13.48 0.56
N LEU A 72 -11.38 13.99 0.80
CA LEU A 72 -10.62 13.66 2.01
C LEU A 72 -11.17 14.35 3.26
N GLY A 73 -11.68 15.58 3.13
CA GLY A 73 -12.16 16.36 4.28
C GLY A 73 -11.02 16.78 5.24
N PHE A 74 -9.77 16.64 4.82
CA PHE A 74 -8.57 17.10 5.51
C PHE A 74 -7.49 17.46 4.48
N ALA A 75 -6.53 18.30 4.89
CA ALA A 75 -5.36 18.63 4.09
C ALA A 75 -4.32 17.51 4.18
N LEU A 76 -3.74 17.14 3.02
CA LEU A 76 -2.61 16.21 2.97
C LEU A 76 -1.31 16.95 3.30
N ALA A 77 -0.38 16.23 3.95
CA ALA A 77 1.00 16.70 4.04
C ALA A 77 1.61 16.84 2.63
N PRO A 78 2.52 17.80 2.39
CA PRO A 78 3.13 18.02 1.07
C PRO A 78 3.76 16.76 0.46
N GLU A 79 4.40 15.94 1.29
CA GLU A 79 5.05 14.70 0.87
C GLU A 79 4.02 13.65 0.43
N GLN A 80 2.92 13.51 1.17
CA GLN A 80 1.83 12.61 0.79
C GLN A 80 1.16 13.07 -0.49
N ARG A 81 0.94 14.38 -0.65
CA ARG A 81 0.41 14.95 -1.89
C ARG A 81 1.30 14.61 -3.08
N ALA A 82 2.61 14.88 -2.97
CA ALA A 82 3.56 14.58 -4.03
C ALA A 82 3.60 13.09 -4.39
N GLN A 83 3.45 12.19 -3.40
CA GLN A 83 3.34 10.75 -3.66
C GLN A 83 2.09 10.39 -4.46
N LEU A 84 0.93 10.96 -4.12
CA LEU A 84 -0.30 10.72 -4.89
C LEU A 84 -0.19 11.28 -6.32
N GLU A 85 0.34 12.50 -6.48
CA GLU A 85 0.57 13.13 -7.79
C GLU A 85 1.50 12.26 -8.66
N HIS A 86 2.61 11.79 -8.09
CA HIS A 86 3.55 10.90 -8.78
C HIS A 86 2.90 9.57 -9.18
N ALA A 87 1.94 9.08 -8.39
CA ALA A 87 1.18 7.87 -8.70
C ALA A 87 0.08 8.09 -9.77
N GLY A 88 -0.06 9.31 -10.29
CA GLY A 88 -1.03 9.68 -11.32
C GLY A 88 -2.38 10.10 -10.76
N ALA A 89 -2.42 10.62 -9.52
CA ALA A 89 -3.59 11.30 -9.00
C ALA A 89 -3.63 12.76 -9.47
N ASP A 90 -4.82 13.22 -9.86
CA ASP A 90 -5.08 14.61 -10.23
C ASP A 90 -5.70 15.35 -9.05
N PHE A 91 -5.13 16.51 -8.73
CA PHE A 91 -5.63 17.39 -7.68
C PHE A 91 -6.45 18.51 -8.31
N GLY A 92 -7.75 18.51 -8.03
CA GLY A 92 -8.69 19.56 -8.45
C GLY A 92 -8.88 20.59 -7.35
N GLU A 93 -10.12 20.71 -6.89
CA GLU A 93 -10.48 21.50 -5.70
C GLU A 93 -9.75 21.01 -4.44
N GLU A 94 -9.60 21.89 -3.46
CA GLU A 94 -8.92 21.57 -2.20
C GLU A 94 -9.58 20.36 -1.50
N GLY A 95 -8.77 19.34 -1.20
CA GLY A 95 -9.24 18.10 -0.57
C GLY A 95 -9.94 17.10 -1.52
N VAL A 96 -9.95 17.36 -2.84
CA VAL A 96 -10.46 16.44 -3.86
C VAL A 96 -9.30 15.81 -4.64
N VAL A 97 -9.25 14.48 -4.66
CA VAL A 97 -8.22 13.71 -5.37
C VAL A 97 -8.88 12.79 -6.38
N ALA A 98 -8.68 13.06 -7.67
CA ALA A 98 -9.16 12.21 -8.75
C ALA A 98 -8.11 11.18 -9.14
N TRP A 99 -8.56 9.95 -9.35
CA TRP A 99 -7.73 8.85 -9.85
C TRP A 99 -8.20 8.47 -11.27
N PRO A 100 -7.58 9.03 -12.33
CA PRO A 100 -7.94 8.72 -13.71
C PRO A 100 -7.56 7.28 -14.12
N GLY A 101 -8.50 6.60 -14.78
CA GLY A 101 -8.31 5.26 -15.30
C GLY A 101 -7.85 4.28 -14.21
N ASP A 102 -6.64 3.75 -14.40
CA ASP A 102 -6.07 2.71 -13.54
C ASP A 102 -5.09 3.24 -12.47
N SER A 103 -4.97 4.57 -12.31
CA SER A 103 -3.95 5.15 -11.43
C SER A 103 -4.13 4.74 -9.97
N LEU A 104 -5.36 4.62 -9.47
CA LEU A 104 -5.59 4.12 -8.10
C LEU A 104 -5.13 2.67 -7.93
N ARG A 105 -5.37 1.81 -8.93
CA ARG A 105 -4.88 0.42 -8.91
C ARG A 105 -3.35 0.39 -8.85
N ARG A 106 -2.69 1.18 -9.71
CA ARG A 106 -1.22 1.29 -9.74
C ARG A 106 -0.68 1.82 -8.41
N PHE A 107 -1.33 2.82 -7.83
CA PHE A 107 -0.97 3.35 -6.52
C PHE A 107 -1.05 2.28 -5.41
N MET A 108 -2.17 1.54 -5.35
CA MET A 108 -2.33 0.47 -4.37
C MET A 108 -1.26 -0.63 -4.49
N LEU A 109 -0.77 -0.92 -5.69
CA LEU A 109 0.25 -1.95 -5.91
C LEU A 109 1.68 -1.42 -5.73
N GLY A 110 2.02 -0.31 -6.38
CA GLY A 110 3.39 0.23 -6.45
C GLY A 110 3.78 1.13 -5.29
N TYR A 111 2.82 1.60 -4.50
CA TYR A 111 3.11 2.40 -3.30
C TYR A 111 2.67 1.63 -2.06
N VAL A 112 1.38 1.29 -1.94
CA VAL A 112 0.86 0.69 -0.69
C VAL A 112 1.40 -0.72 -0.47
N LEU A 113 1.12 -1.66 -1.38
CA LEU A 113 1.60 -3.04 -1.25
C LEU A 113 3.14 -3.12 -1.22
N ALA A 114 3.81 -2.38 -2.11
CA ALA A 114 5.27 -2.32 -2.15
C ALA A 114 5.89 -1.83 -0.83
N HIS A 115 5.27 -0.85 -0.17
CA HIS A 115 5.72 -0.33 1.12
C HIS A 115 5.53 -1.34 2.25
N GLU A 116 4.38 -2.02 2.31
CA GLU A 116 4.17 -3.07 3.32
C GLU A 116 5.09 -4.27 3.12
N LEU A 117 5.43 -4.61 1.86
CA LEU A 117 6.45 -5.60 1.55
C LEU A 117 7.85 -5.13 2.00
N GLY A 118 8.16 -3.84 1.84
CA GLY A 118 9.39 -3.24 2.38
C GLY A 118 9.51 -3.43 3.89
N HIS A 119 8.44 -3.14 4.64
CA HIS A 119 8.39 -3.45 6.07
C HIS A 119 8.57 -4.93 6.36
N HIS A 120 7.92 -5.81 5.58
CA HIS A 120 8.01 -7.25 5.77
C HIS A 120 9.45 -7.74 5.61
N VAL A 121 10.14 -7.33 4.54
CA VAL A 121 11.54 -7.67 4.30
C VAL A 121 12.41 -7.26 5.49
N LEU A 122 12.27 -6.01 5.95
CA LEU A 122 13.06 -5.51 7.09
C LEU A 122 12.76 -6.26 8.39
N GLN A 123 11.49 -6.57 8.67
CA GLN A 123 11.10 -7.36 9.84
C GLN A 123 11.58 -8.82 9.72
N HIS A 124 11.57 -9.40 8.53
CA HIS A 124 12.06 -10.75 8.29
C HIS A 124 13.58 -10.83 8.48
N GLU A 125 14.35 -9.91 7.90
CA GLU A 125 15.80 -9.81 8.09
C GLU A 125 16.17 -9.59 9.56
N GLY A 126 15.50 -8.67 10.26
CA GLY A 126 15.74 -8.42 11.68
C GLY A 126 15.48 -9.65 12.54
N ARG A 127 14.41 -10.41 12.25
CA ARG A 127 14.13 -11.69 12.92
C ARG A 127 15.23 -12.72 12.69
N LEU A 128 15.74 -12.86 11.46
CA LEU A 128 16.85 -13.76 11.15
C LEU A 128 18.15 -13.38 11.89
N ARG A 129 18.34 -12.09 12.18
CA ARG A 129 19.48 -11.57 12.97
C ARG A 129 19.26 -11.59 14.48
N GLY A 130 18.07 -11.96 14.96
CA GLY A 130 17.72 -11.95 16.39
C GLY A 130 17.49 -10.55 16.98
N GLU A 131 17.27 -9.53 16.15
CA GLU A 131 17.01 -8.15 16.57
C GLU A 131 15.55 -7.98 17.06
N ARG A 132 15.34 -7.27 18.18
CA ARG A 132 13.98 -6.88 18.61
C ARG A 132 13.53 -5.67 17.79
N GLY A 133 12.50 -5.86 16.95
CA GLY A 133 12.05 -4.85 16.01
C GLY A 133 11.53 -3.56 16.67
N ALA A 134 12.11 -2.43 16.27
CA ALA A 134 11.58 -1.09 16.55
C ALA A 134 11.36 -0.35 15.22
N ARG A 135 10.18 0.26 15.03
CA ARG A 135 9.91 1.16 13.90
C ARG A 135 10.57 2.51 14.18
N THR A 136 11.73 2.73 13.57
CA THR A 136 12.45 4.00 13.61
C THR A 136 12.24 4.78 12.31
N ARG A 137 12.57 6.07 12.28
CA ARG A 137 12.58 6.86 11.03
C ARG A 137 13.48 6.24 9.94
N ASP A 138 14.56 5.56 10.36
CA ASP A 138 15.42 4.79 9.46
C ASP A 138 14.68 3.59 8.84
N HIS A 139 13.85 2.91 9.63
CA HIS A 139 13.03 1.80 9.14
C HIS A 139 12.03 2.24 8.06
N GLU A 140 11.34 3.37 8.26
CA GLU A 140 10.41 3.93 7.27
C GLU A 140 11.11 4.31 5.96
N ALA A 141 12.27 4.98 6.05
CA ALA A 141 13.06 5.35 4.88
C ALA A 141 13.56 4.14 4.10
N ARG A 142 13.99 3.08 4.81
CA ARG A 142 14.43 1.82 4.19
C ARG A 142 13.28 1.05 3.55
N ALA A 143 12.11 1.02 4.19
CA ALA A 143 10.91 0.41 3.63
C ALA A 143 10.50 1.12 2.33
N GLU A 144 10.53 2.46 2.33
CA GLU A 144 10.26 3.25 1.14
C GLU A 144 11.31 3.05 0.04
N ALA A 145 12.59 2.92 0.38
CA ALA A 145 13.62 2.63 -0.61
C ALA A 145 13.41 1.27 -1.31
N ILE A 146 12.99 0.25 -0.56
CA ILE A 146 12.58 -1.04 -1.14
C ILE A 146 11.34 -0.84 -2.01
N ALA A 147 10.33 -0.15 -1.50
CA ALA A 147 9.09 0.11 -2.23
C ALA A 147 9.33 0.82 -3.58
N ALA A 148 10.22 1.83 -3.61
CA ALA A 148 10.61 2.54 -4.82
C ALA A 148 11.27 1.61 -5.85
N ARG A 149 12.14 0.70 -5.41
CA ARG A 149 12.73 -0.32 -6.28
C ARG A 149 11.67 -1.27 -6.85
N LEU A 150 10.73 -1.72 -6.02
CA LEU A 150 9.62 -2.58 -6.46
C LEU A 150 8.71 -1.87 -7.45
N ARG A 151 8.40 -0.59 -7.20
CA ARG A 151 7.59 0.24 -8.10
C ARG A 151 8.19 0.33 -9.49
N SER A 152 9.51 0.51 -9.60
CA SER A 152 10.21 0.61 -10.89
C SER A 152 10.07 -0.62 -11.80
N VAL A 153 9.69 -1.78 -11.24
CA VAL A 153 9.45 -3.00 -12.03
C VAL A 153 7.98 -3.22 -12.36
N LEU A 154 7.06 -2.34 -11.92
CA LEU A 154 5.64 -2.34 -12.28
C LEU A 154 5.29 -1.43 -13.45
N ASP A 155 6.13 -0.43 -13.71
CA ASP A 155 6.04 0.45 -14.86
C ASP A 155 6.26 -0.28 -16.19
#